data_AF-A0A7J4EJT8-F1
#
_entry.id   AF-A0A7J4EJT8-F1
#
_cell.length_a   1.000
_cell.length_b   1.000
_cell.length_c   1.000
_cell.angle_alpha   90.00
_cell.angle_beta   90.00
_cell.angle_gamma   90.00
#
_symmetry.space_group_name_H-M   'P 1'
#
loop_
_entity.id
_entity.type
_entity.pdbx_description
1 polymer ?
#
loop_
_entity_poly.entity_id
_entity_poly.type
_entity_poly.pdbx_seq_one_letter_code
_entity_poly.pdbx_strand_id
1 'polypeptide(L)'
;MQDLVVDTHIVFKALAGRVEKYKLFLETIKEKCDRIVITNDIKKEYRSRASTYGMTLVIIMQRLEKLGYRGKKKIRKVSASIEIKKYNFKVLKDEKDLKFIEAAIASKASYLVTEDSHLLELKVIKHKSGECKIIKPEDYL
;
A
#
# COMPACT_ATOMS: atom_id res chain seq x y z
N MET A 1 10.69 -10.85 -7.98
CA MET A 1 10.75 -9.71 -7.06
C MET A 1 9.34 -9.20 -6.82
N GLN A 2 8.91 -9.10 -5.57
CA GLN A 2 7.57 -8.66 -5.17
C GLN A 2 7.64 -7.31 -4.45
N ASP A 3 7.27 -6.27 -5.18
CA ASP A 3 7.00 -4.95 -4.63
C ASP A 3 5.57 -4.92 -4.06
N LEU A 4 5.40 -4.30 -2.90
CA LEU A 4 4.14 -4.25 -2.16
C LEU A 4 3.74 -2.81 -1.82
N VAL A 5 2.52 -2.41 -2.15
CA VAL A 5 1.90 -1.20 -1.57
C VAL A 5 0.99 -1.64 -0.43
N VAL A 6 1.06 -0.93 0.70
CA VAL A 6 0.20 -1.22 1.86
C VAL A 6 -0.58 0.03 2.22
N ASP A 7 -1.89 -0.13 2.35
CA ASP A 7 -2.79 0.88 2.87
C ASP A 7 -2.34 1.38 4.24
N THR A 8 -2.44 2.68 4.46
CA THR A 8 -2.17 3.36 5.72
C THR A 8 -2.80 2.66 6.92
N HIS A 9 -4.08 2.29 6.83
CA HIS A 9 -4.81 1.68 7.97
C HIS A 9 -4.19 0.35 8.38
N ILE A 10 -3.81 -0.46 7.39
CA ILE A 10 -3.17 -1.76 7.62
C ILE A 10 -1.80 -1.58 8.24
N VAL A 11 -1.00 -0.63 7.74
CA VAL A 11 0.31 -0.31 8.34
C VAL A 11 0.14 0.06 9.81
N PHE A 12 -0.81 0.91 10.16
CA PHE A 12 -1.02 1.29 11.56
C PHE A 12 -1.42 0.11 12.45
N LYS A 13 -2.37 -0.72 12.02
CA LYS A 13 -2.79 -1.89 12.79
C LYS A 13 -1.65 -2.91 12.96
N ALA A 14 -0.89 -3.12 11.90
CA ALA A 14 0.28 -3.98 11.87
C ALA A 14 1.35 -3.49 12.84
N LEU A 15 1.73 -2.21 12.75
CA LEU A 15 2.72 -1.61 13.64
C LEU A 15 2.25 -1.52 15.09
N ALA A 16 0.94 -1.41 15.34
CA ALA A 16 0.39 -1.44 16.70
C ALA A 16 0.52 -2.83 17.35
N GLY A 17 0.60 -3.90 16.54
CA GLY A 17 0.87 -5.26 17.02
C GLY A 17 -0.21 -5.85 17.95
N ARG A 18 -1.44 -5.30 17.93
CA ARG A 18 -2.52 -5.68 18.86
C ARG A 18 -3.32 -6.90 18.39
N VAL A 19 -3.34 -7.17 17.09
CA VAL A 19 -4.12 -8.28 16.51
C VAL A 19 -3.19 -9.21 15.77
N GLU A 20 -3.29 -10.50 16.08
CA GLU A 20 -2.36 -11.54 15.63
C GLU A 20 -2.20 -11.59 14.11
N LYS A 21 -3.31 -11.48 13.37
CA LYS A 21 -3.29 -11.50 11.90
C LYS A 21 -2.36 -10.46 11.29
N TYR A 22 -2.23 -9.27 11.89
CA TYR A 22 -1.34 -8.24 11.36
C TYR A 22 0.12 -8.44 11.80
N LYS A 23 0.38 -9.17 12.89
CA LYS A 23 1.75 -9.58 13.25
C LYS A 23 2.26 -10.59 12.23
N LEU A 24 1.47 -11.63 11.96
CA LEU A 24 1.77 -12.63 10.92
C LEU A 24 1.96 -11.97 9.56
N PHE A 25 1.15 -10.97 9.23
CA PHE A 25 1.32 -10.18 8.02
C PHE A 25 2.67 -9.46 7.97
N LEU A 26 3.12 -8.83 9.06
CA LEU A 26 4.45 -8.19 9.12
C LEU A 26 5.59 -9.20 8.98
N GLU A 27 5.47 -10.37 9.60
CA GLU A 27 6.45 -11.45 9.47
C GLU A 27 6.53 -11.94 8.04
N THR A 28 5.37 -12.18 7.41
CA THR A 28 5.28 -12.58 6.01
C THR A 28 5.87 -11.54 5.07
N ILE A 29 5.65 -10.24 5.33
CA ILE A 29 6.31 -9.16 4.58
C ILE A 29 7.83 -9.29 4.68
N LYS A 30 8.39 -9.50 5.88
CA LYS A 30 9.86 -9.61 6.04
C LYS A 30 10.44 -10.77 5.23
N GLU A 31 9.68 -11.85 5.07
CA GLU A 31 10.14 -13.06 4.38
C GLU A 31 9.96 -12.98 2.86
N LYS A 32 8.82 -12.47 2.38
CA LYS A 32 8.40 -12.55 0.97
C LYS A 32 8.55 -11.23 0.20
N CYS A 33 8.55 -10.10 0.89
CA CYS A 33 8.50 -8.78 0.26
C CYS A 33 9.91 -8.22 0.07
N ASP A 34 10.26 -7.89 -1.18
CA ASP A 34 11.54 -7.23 -1.47
C ASP A 34 11.52 -5.75 -1.07
N ARG A 35 10.37 -5.09 -1.27
CA ARG A 35 10.19 -3.67 -0.99
C ARG A 35 8.75 -3.29 -0.72
N ILE A 36 8.54 -2.58 0.39
CA ILE A 36 7.34 -1.79 0.65
C ILE A 36 7.45 -0.45 -0.07
N VAL A 37 6.42 -0.10 -0.85
CA VAL A 37 6.38 1.10 -1.68
C VAL A 37 5.55 2.17 -0.98
N ILE A 38 6.19 3.31 -0.69
CA ILE A 38 5.55 4.46 -0.02
C ILE A 38 5.86 5.72 -0.81
N THR A 39 4.82 6.35 -1.37
CA THR A 39 4.94 7.64 -2.07
C THR A 39 4.92 8.80 -1.06
N ASN A 40 5.24 10.02 -1.53
CA ASN A 40 5.11 11.21 -0.69
C ASN A 40 3.67 11.46 -0.24
N ASP A 41 2.68 11.13 -1.06
CA ASP A 41 1.27 11.36 -0.69
C ASP A 41 0.78 10.33 0.32
N ILE A 42 1.23 9.06 0.22
CA ILE A 42 1.04 8.07 1.29
C ILE A 42 1.74 8.53 2.57
N LYS A 43 2.97 9.04 2.48
CA LYS A 43 3.72 9.58 3.63
C LYS A 43 3.00 10.77 4.29
N LYS A 44 2.37 11.65 3.50
CA LYS A 44 1.53 12.74 4.03
C LYS A 44 0.32 12.19 4.78
N GLU A 45 -0.30 11.13 4.28
CA GLU A 45 -1.39 10.47 5.00
C GLU A 45 -0.93 9.81 6.30
N TYR A 46 0.24 9.17 6.31
CA TYR A 46 0.82 8.64 7.55
C TYR A 46 0.99 9.76 8.56
N ARG A 47 1.49 10.92 8.11
CA ARG A 47 1.65 12.10 8.97
C ARG A 47 0.32 12.57 9.55
N SER A 48 -0.75 12.62 8.75
CA SER A 48 -2.05 13.11 9.21
C SER A 48 -2.76 12.15 10.16
N ARG A 49 -2.51 10.83 10.02
CA ARG A 49 -3.15 9.79 10.86
C ARG A 49 -2.28 9.32 12.04
N ALA A 50 -0.99 9.65 12.08
CA ALA A 50 -0.06 9.13 13.09
C ALA A 50 -0.54 9.37 14.53
N SER A 51 -1.01 10.58 14.83
CA SER A 51 -1.46 10.96 16.18
C SER A 51 -2.67 10.14 16.64
N THR A 52 -3.58 9.79 15.75
CA THR A 52 -4.75 8.94 16.04
C THR A 52 -4.33 7.56 16.56
N TYR A 53 -3.15 7.09 16.18
CA TYR A 53 -2.59 5.81 16.62
C TYR A 53 -1.56 5.93 17.74
N GLY A 54 -1.40 7.12 18.34
CA GLY A 54 -0.40 7.37 19.38
C GLY A 54 1.04 7.24 18.88
N MET A 55 1.27 7.49 17.59
CA MET A 55 2.59 7.41 16.95
C MET A 55 2.98 8.75 16.33
N THR A 56 4.27 8.91 16.03
CA THR A 56 4.77 9.99 15.18
C THR A 56 5.18 9.43 13.82
N LEU A 57 5.22 10.28 12.79
CA LEU A 57 5.72 9.88 11.47
C LEU A 57 7.14 9.28 11.57
N VAL A 58 7.99 9.81 12.44
CA VAL A 58 9.36 9.31 12.66
C VAL A 58 9.34 7.87 13.13
N ILE A 59 8.53 7.56 14.15
CA ILE A 59 8.41 6.19 14.68
C ILE A 59 7.89 5.22 13.63
N ILE A 60 6.88 5.63 12.83
CA ILE A 60 6.31 4.81 11.76
C ILE A 60 7.40 4.47 10.73
N MET A 61 8.13 5.48 10.25
CA MET A 61 9.18 5.27 9.24
C MET A 61 10.32 4.40 9.78
N GLN A 62 10.76 4.62 11.02
CA GLN A 62 11.79 3.78 11.67
C GLN A 62 11.34 2.32 11.79
N ARG A 63 10.08 2.07 12.13
CA ARG A 63 9.54 0.70 12.18
C ARG A 63 9.47 0.07 10.80
N LEU A 64 9.06 0.82 9.78
CA LEU A 64 9.02 0.33 8.41
C LEU A 64 10.43 0.03 7.87
N GLU A 65 11.43 0.86 8.18
CA GLU A 65 12.83 0.60 7.81
C GLU A 65 13.34 -0.73 8.39
N LYS A 66 12.99 -1.04 9.65
CA LYS A 66 13.28 -2.35 10.27
C LYS A 66 12.58 -3.53 9.59
N LEU A 67 11.50 -3.28 8.86
CA LEU A 67 10.75 -4.28 8.08
C LEU A 67 11.28 -4.42 6.64
N GLY A 68 12.41 -3.79 6.31
CA GLY A 68 12.97 -3.84 4.95
C GLY A 68 12.43 -2.77 4.02
N TYR A 69 11.73 -1.75 4.52
CA TYR A 69 11.42 -0.56 3.71
C TYR A 69 12.71 0.09 3.22
N ARG A 70 13.01 -0.06 1.93
CA ARG A 70 14.02 0.73 1.23
C ARG A 70 13.31 1.84 0.49
N GLY A 71 13.24 3.01 1.12
CA GLY A 71 12.55 4.16 0.55
C GLY A 71 13.05 4.50 -0.85
N LYS A 72 12.15 4.46 -1.84
CA LYS A 72 12.45 5.00 -3.17
C LYS A 72 12.34 6.52 -3.12
N LYS A 73 13.41 7.21 -3.51
CA LYS A 73 13.38 8.64 -3.88
C LYS A 73 12.33 8.83 -4.98
N LYS A 74 11.46 9.84 -4.81
CA LYS A 74 10.45 10.36 -5.76
C LYS A 74 9.99 9.32 -6.79
N ILE A 75 8.97 8.53 -6.44
CA ILE A 75 8.20 7.81 -7.45
C ILE A 75 7.68 8.86 -8.45
N ARG A 76 8.10 8.77 -9.72
CA ARG A 76 7.63 9.66 -10.79
C ARG A 76 6.10 9.59 -10.81
N LYS A 77 5.41 10.75 -10.84
CA LYS A 77 3.99 10.80 -11.16
C LYS A 77 3.81 10.04 -12.48
N VAL A 78 3.05 8.95 -12.45
CA VAL A 78 2.67 8.26 -13.69
C VAL A 78 1.60 9.11 -14.33
N SER A 79 1.97 9.80 -15.41
CA SER A 79 1.02 10.57 -16.21
C SER A 79 0.03 9.61 -16.87
N ALA A 80 -1.15 9.48 -16.26
CA ALA A 80 -2.51 9.43 -16.82
C ALA A 80 -2.76 8.75 -18.19
N SER A 81 -1.96 7.77 -18.59
CA SER A 81 -2.34 6.77 -19.62
C SER A 81 -2.53 5.41 -18.97
N ILE A 82 -3.16 5.45 -17.79
CA ILE A 82 -3.63 4.28 -17.09
C ILE A 82 -4.81 3.75 -17.90
N GLU A 83 -4.55 2.76 -18.74
CA GLU A 83 -5.60 1.88 -19.24
C GLU A 83 -6.07 1.02 -18.06
N ILE A 84 -6.83 1.61 -17.13
CA ILE A 84 -7.83 0.87 -16.35
C ILE A 84 -8.92 0.50 -17.37
N LYS A 85 -8.54 -0.40 -18.29
CA LYS A 85 -9.41 -0.95 -19.31
C LYS A 85 -10.51 -1.67 -18.54
N LYS A 86 -11.68 -1.04 -18.49
CA LYS A 86 -12.99 -1.56 -18.04
C LYS A 86 -13.46 -1.37 -16.59
N TYR A 87 -12.71 -0.76 -15.68
CA TYR A 87 -13.30 -0.43 -14.37
C TYR A 87 -13.75 1.02 -14.35
N ASN A 88 -15.07 1.21 -14.35
CA ASN A 88 -15.68 2.51 -14.10
C ASN A 88 -15.07 3.07 -12.80
N PHE A 89 -14.30 4.17 -12.91
CA PHE A 89 -13.81 4.93 -11.76
C PHE A 89 -14.95 5.37 -10.81
N LYS A 90 -16.23 5.20 -11.19
CA LYS A 90 -17.39 5.30 -10.29
C LYS A 90 -17.31 4.41 -9.04
N VAL A 91 -16.50 3.34 -9.06
CA VAL A 91 -16.29 2.47 -7.90
C VAL A 91 -15.38 3.12 -6.84
N LEU A 92 -14.44 3.96 -7.27
CA LEU A 92 -13.60 4.74 -6.36
C LEU A 92 -14.41 5.94 -5.86
N LYS A 93 -15.11 5.73 -4.75
CA LYS A 93 -15.87 6.81 -4.09
C LYS A 93 -14.96 7.89 -3.51
N ASP A 94 -13.72 7.56 -3.16
CA ASP A 94 -12.76 8.51 -2.60
C ASP A 94 -11.55 8.68 -3.52
N GLU A 95 -11.41 9.88 -4.10
CA GLU A 95 -10.24 10.26 -4.89
C GLU A 95 -8.94 10.16 -4.08
N LYS A 96 -9.01 10.16 -2.74
CA LYS A 96 -7.85 9.97 -1.88
C LYS A 96 -7.20 8.60 -2.09
N ASP A 97 -7.93 7.57 -2.49
CA ASP A 97 -7.36 6.22 -2.63
C ASP A 97 -6.59 6.04 -3.94
N LEU A 98 -6.75 6.98 -4.89
CA LEU A 98 -5.99 6.99 -6.15
C LEU A 98 -4.49 6.94 -5.91
N LYS A 99 -3.98 7.55 -4.84
CA LYS A 99 -2.55 7.55 -4.52
C LYS A 99 -1.97 6.15 -4.30
N PHE A 100 -2.76 5.20 -3.81
CA PHE A 100 -2.31 3.81 -3.62
C PHE A 100 -2.26 3.08 -4.96
N ILE A 101 -3.24 3.31 -5.83
CA ILE A 101 -3.28 2.78 -7.20
C ILE A 101 -2.13 3.35 -8.02
N GLU A 102 -1.92 4.66 -7.98
CA GLU A 102 -0.80 5.34 -8.63
C GLU A 102 0.54 4.81 -8.12
N ALA A 103 0.69 4.62 -6.80
CA ALA A 103 1.89 4.02 -6.22
C ALA A 103 2.14 2.61 -6.76
N ALA A 104 1.11 1.78 -6.82
CA ALA A 104 1.20 0.40 -7.29
C ALA A 104 1.63 0.35 -8.76
N ILE A 105 0.98 1.14 -9.62
CA ILE A 105 1.30 1.22 -11.05
C ILE A 105 2.73 1.75 -11.26
N ALA A 106 3.09 2.84 -10.59
CA ALA A 106 4.38 3.49 -10.76
C ALA A 106 5.57 2.65 -10.29
N SER A 107 5.35 1.83 -9.26
CA SER A 107 6.35 0.90 -8.74
C SER A 107 6.35 -0.45 -9.44
N LYS A 108 5.32 -0.75 -10.25
CA LYS A 108 5.04 -2.10 -10.76
C LYS A 108 4.87 -3.09 -9.61
N ALA A 109 4.18 -2.68 -8.56
CA ALA A 109 3.89 -3.53 -7.42
C ALA A 109 3.09 -4.75 -7.85
N SER A 110 3.43 -5.90 -7.27
CA SER A 110 2.67 -7.14 -7.50
C SER A 110 1.38 -7.15 -6.67
N TYR A 111 1.39 -6.43 -5.54
CA TYR A 111 0.29 -6.43 -4.58
C TYR A 111 0.01 -5.03 -4.03
N LEU A 112 -1.28 -4.75 -3.83
CA LEU A 112 -1.81 -3.68 -2.99
C LEU A 112 -2.62 -4.35 -1.87
N VAL A 113 -2.17 -4.21 -0.62
CA VAL A 113 -2.88 -4.76 0.53
C VAL A 113 -3.72 -3.69 1.20
N THR A 114 -5.02 -3.95 1.33
CA THR A 114 -6.01 -3.04 1.94
C THR A 114 -7.17 -3.82 2.57
N GLU A 115 -7.90 -3.19 3.48
CA GLU A 115 -9.20 -3.65 3.98
C GLU A 115 -10.36 -2.78 3.44
N ASP A 116 -10.07 -1.79 2.59
CA ASP A 116 -11.09 -0.94 1.99
C ASP A 116 -11.90 -1.72 0.95
N SER A 117 -13.22 -1.81 1.16
CA SER A 117 -14.11 -2.56 0.29
C SER A 117 -14.13 -2.02 -1.14
N HIS A 118 -14.04 -0.70 -1.32
CA HIS A 118 -14.08 -0.07 -2.64
C HIS A 118 -12.83 -0.37 -3.45
N LEU A 119 -11.67 -0.42 -2.80
CA LEU A 119 -10.44 -0.88 -3.45
C LEU A 119 -10.50 -2.38 -3.75
N LEU A 120 -10.98 -3.20 -2.81
CA LEU A 120 -11.08 -4.66 -3.00
C LEU A 120 -12.03 -5.05 -4.14
N GLU A 121 -13.06 -4.27 -4.44
CA GLU A 121 -13.96 -4.48 -5.59
C GLU A 121 -13.24 -4.48 -6.94
N LEU A 122 -12.12 -3.75 -7.05
CA LEU A 122 -11.32 -3.72 -8.28
C LEU A 122 -10.60 -5.05 -8.53
N LYS A 123 -10.26 -5.79 -7.47
CA LYS A 123 -9.51 -7.08 -7.45
C LYS A 123 -8.10 -7.06 -8.08
N VAL A 124 -7.94 -6.46 -9.26
CA VAL A 124 -6.69 -6.38 -10.02
C VAL A 124 -6.60 -5.05 -10.76
N ILE A 125 -5.44 -4.40 -10.67
CA ILE A 125 -5.08 -3.20 -11.44
C ILE A 125 -4.17 -3.63 -12.58
N LYS A 126 -4.62 -3.48 -13.82
CA LYS A 126 -3.80 -3.77 -15.01
C LYS A 126 -3.09 -2.51 -15.49
N HIS A 127 -1.83 -2.64 -15.89
CA HIS A 127 -1.04 -1.58 -16.51
C HIS A 127 -0.16 -2.16 -17.62
N LYS A 128 0.43 -1.30 -18.47
CA LYS A 128 1.23 -1.73 -19.64
C LYS A 128 2.40 -2.66 -19.30
N SER A 129 2.85 -2.68 -18.05
CA SER A 129 4.01 -3.44 -17.60
C SER A 129 3.68 -4.56 -16.61
N GLY A 130 2.41 -4.95 -16.46
CA GLY A 130 2.00 -6.03 -15.57
C GLY A 130 0.62 -5.82 -14.93
N GLU A 131 0.38 -6.58 -13.87
CA GLU A 131 -0.81 -6.47 -13.04
C GLU A 131 -0.43 -6.40 -11.56
N CYS A 132 -1.24 -5.66 -10.80
CA CYS A 132 -1.17 -5.57 -9.34
C CYS A 132 -2.45 -6.16 -8.76
N LYS A 133 -2.33 -7.20 -7.92
CA LYS A 133 -3.47 -7.80 -7.22
C LYS A 133 -3.84 -6.95 -6.00
N ILE A 134 -5.12 -6.70 -5.79
CA ILE A 134 -5.62 -6.02 -4.59
C ILE A 134 -6.22 -7.07 -3.67
N ILE A 135 -5.67 -7.18 -2.47
CA ILE A 135 -5.94 -8.30 -1.58
C ILE A 135 -6.04 -7.83 -0.13
N LYS A 136 -6.64 -8.68 0.73
CA LYS A 136 -6.62 -8.45 2.18
C LYS A 136 -5.29 -8.91 2.78
N PRO A 137 -4.96 -8.48 4.01
CA PRO A 137 -3.78 -8.98 4.72
C PRO A 137 -3.79 -10.51 4.87
N GLU A 138 -4.96 -11.12 5.08
CA GLU A 138 -5.11 -12.57 5.23
C GLU A 138 -4.70 -13.34 3.96
N ASP A 139 -4.97 -12.78 2.79
CA ASP A 139 -4.66 -13.39 1.50
C ASP A 139 -3.18 -13.23 1.10
N TYR A 140 -2.41 -12.45 1.87
CA TYR A 140 -0.98 -12.25 1.67
C TYR A 140 -0.12 -13.18 2.54
N LEU A 141 -0.71 -13.77 3.60
CA LEU A 141 -0.08 -14.79 4.45
C LEU A 141 0.30 -16.02 3.61
#